data_AF-A0A7K3AF34-F1
#
_entry.id   AF-A0A7K3AF34-F1
#
_cell.length_a   1.000
_cell.length_b   1.000
_cell.length_c   1.000
_cell.angle_alpha   90.00
_cell.angle_beta   90.00
_cell.angle_gamma   90.00
#
_symmetry.space_group_name_H-M   'P 1'
#
loop_
_entity.id
_entity.type
_entity.pdbx_description
1 polymer ?
#
loop_
_entity_poly.entity_id
_entity_poly.type
_entity_poly.pdbx_seq_one_letter_code
_entity_poly.pdbx_strand_id
1 'polypeptide(L)'
;MSPGQQRLSDEMVRYWGSFVKHGNPATAGVAAWPSYRAGKYMSLLPGGESKALTSKAYSAQHQCTFWNSIDYDWLPVDPDQLAAQAGVSQS
;
A
#
# COMPACT_ATOMS: atom_id res chain seq x y z
N MET A 1 -21.59 -6.49 -7.95
CA MET A 1 -20.13 -6.67 -8.09
C MET A 1 -19.83 -6.96 -9.55
N SER A 2 -18.88 -6.25 -10.18
CA SER A 2 -18.52 -6.50 -11.58
C SER A 2 -17.60 -7.72 -11.72
N PRO A 3 -17.49 -8.36 -12.90
CA PRO A 3 -16.55 -9.46 -13.12
C PRO A 3 -15.10 -9.09 -12.79
N GLY A 4 -14.69 -7.85 -13.11
CA GLY A 4 -13.36 -7.35 -12.77
C GLY A 4 -13.13 -7.21 -11.26
N GLN A 5 -14.16 -6.79 -10.51
CA GLN A 5 -14.11 -6.71 -9.04
C GLN A 5 -14.11 -8.11 -8.40
N GLN A 6 -14.86 -9.07 -8.94
CA GLN A 6 -14.81 -10.46 -8.49
C GLN A 6 -13.43 -11.06 -8.66
N ARG A 7 -12.83 -10.89 -9.85
CA ARG A 7 -11.46 -11.33 -10.10
C ARG A 7 -10.47 -10.69 -9.13
N LEU A 8 -10.57 -9.39 -8.88
CA LEU A 8 -9.71 -8.73 -7.89
C LEU A 8 -9.90 -9.32 -6.49
N SER A 9 -11.14 -9.59 -6.07
CA SER A 9 -11.42 -10.23 -4.79
C SER A 9 -10.71 -11.59 -4.68
N ASP A 10 -10.79 -12.41 -5.73
CA ASP A 10 -10.14 -13.72 -5.77
C ASP A 10 -8.60 -13.59 -5.71
N GLU A 11 -8.03 -12.60 -6.42
CA GLU A 11 -6.59 -12.27 -6.36
C GLU A 11 -6.17 -11.85 -4.94
N MET A 12 -6.94 -10.98 -4.27
CA MET A 12 -6.68 -10.55 -2.89
C MET A 12 -6.69 -11.70 -1.90
N VAL A 13 -7.66 -12.62 -2.00
CA VAL A 13 -7.71 -13.83 -1.14
C VAL A 13 -6.43 -14.66 -1.30
N ARG A 14 -5.92 -14.80 -2.53
CA ARG A 14 -4.67 -15.55 -2.80
C ARG A 14 -3.45 -14.86 -2.22
N TYR A 15 -3.33 -13.53 -2.36
CA TYR A 15 -2.24 -12.76 -1.74
C TYR A 15 -2.23 -12.89 -0.22
N TRP A 16 -3.37 -12.67 0.43
CA TRP A 16 -3.47 -12.73 1.89
C TRP A 16 -3.28 -14.15 2.42
N GLY A 17 -3.77 -15.16 1.72
CA GLY A 17 -3.50 -16.56 2.04
C GLY A 17 -2.00 -16.90 2.01
N SER A 18 -1.27 -16.43 0.99
CA SER A 18 0.19 -16.61 0.92
C SER A 18 0.90 -15.87 2.05
N PHE A 19 0.48 -14.64 2.34
CA PHE A 19 1.04 -13.85 3.43
C PHE A 19 0.86 -14.51 4.80
N VAL A 20 -0.35 -14.97 5.13
CA VAL A 20 -0.62 -15.67 6.39
C VAL A 20 0.24 -16.92 6.54
N LYS A 21 0.46 -17.66 5.43
CA LYS A 21 1.22 -18.92 5.46
C LYS A 21 2.74 -18.72 5.49
N HIS A 22 3.27 -17.68 4.85
CA HIS A 22 4.70 -17.56 4.57
C HIS A 22 5.32 -16.22 4.99
N GLY A 23 4.53 -15.27 5.48
CA GLY A 23 4.96 -13.89 5.71
C GLY A 23 5.26 -13.10 4.42
N ASN A 24 4.89 -13.65 3.25
CA ASN A 24 5.13 -13.04 1.94
C ASN A 24 3.89 -13.20 1.03
N PRO A 25 3.30 -12.11 0.51
CA PRO A 25 2.11 -12.19 -0.33
C PRO A 25 2.38 -12.78 -1.73
N ALA A 26 3.62 -12.83 -2.19
CA ALA A 26 3.94 -13.34 -3.52
C ALA A 26 3.42 -14.77 -3.73
N THR A 27 2.70 -14.99 -4.82
CA THR A 27 2.13 -16.29 -5.19
C THR A 27 1.90 -16.36 -6.71
N ALA A 28 1.85 -17.57 -7.26
CA ALA A 28 1.75 -17.79 -8.70
C ALA A 28 0.35 -17.48 -9.25
N GLY A 29 0.29 -17.04 -10.51
CA GLY A 29 -0.96 -16.79 -11.22
C GLY A 29 -1.70 -15.51 -10.80
N VAL A 30 -1.01 -14.59 -10.14
CA VAL A 30 -1.42 -13.21 -9.86
C VAL A 30 -0.21 -12.29 -10.13
N ALA A 31 -0.42 -10.97 -10.12
CA ALA A 31 0.66 -10.02 -10.34
C ALA A 31 1.79 -10.17 -9.31
N ALA A 32 3.05 -10.00 -9.76
CA ALA A 32 4.19 -10.15 -8.88
C ALA A 32 4.19 -9.06 -7.80
N TRP A 33 4.27 -9.48 -6.53
CA TRP A 33 4.34 -8.59 -5.38
C TRP A 33 5.81 -8.44 -4.92
N PRO A 34 6.52 -7.38 -5.33
CA PRO A 34 7.90 -7.18 -4.94
C PRO A 34 8.02 -6.84 -3.44
N SER A 35 9.19 -7.08 -2.87
CA SER A 35 9.51 -6.62 -1.51
C SER A 35 9.33 -5.11 -1.39
N TYR A 36 8.78 -4.65 -0.28
CA TYR A 36 8.66 -3.23 0.05
C TYR A 36 10.02 -2.50 0.02
N ARG A 37 11.11 -3.20 0.39
CA ARG A 37 12.48 -2.67 0.34
C ARG A 37 12.94 -2.27 -1.08
N ALA A 38 12.25 -2.74 -2.12
CA ALA A 38 12.50 -2.32 -3.50
C ALA A 38 11.90 -0.94 -3.84
N GLY A 39 11.29 -0.24 -2.88
CA GLY A 39 10.66 1.06 -3.11
C GLY A 39 9.46 0.97 -4.06
N LYS A 40 8.71 -0.14 -3.98
CA LYS A 40 7.54 -0.42 -4.82
C LYS A 40 6.33 -0.77 -3.96
N TYR A 41 5.17 -0.34 -4.42
CA TYR A 41 3.87 -0.60 -3.79
C TYR A 41 2.99 -1.40 -4.75
N MET A 42 2.29 -2.41 -4.25
CA MET A 42 1.28 -3.11 -5.05
C MET A 42 0.02 -2.23 -5.17
N SER A 43 -0.39 -1.95 -6.41
CA SER A 43 -1.70 -1.36 -6.71
C SER A 43 -2.69 -2.48 -7.04
N LEU A 44 -3.80 -2.52 -6.32
CA LEU A 44 -4.84 -3.56 -6.42
C LEU A 44 -5.98 -3.03 -7.29
N LEU A 45 -6.11 -3.54 -8.52
CA LEU A 45 -7.00 -3.00 -9.54
C LEU A 45 -7.91 -4.09 -10.13
N PRO A 46 -9.20 -3.80 -10.39
CA PRO A 46 -10.12 -4.73 -11.02
C PRO A 46 -9.61 -5.24 -12.38
N GLY A 47 -10.08 -6.42 -12.78
CA GLY A 47 -9.87 -6.94 -14.15
C GLY A 47 -8.51 -7.57 -14.40
N GLY A 48 -7.70 -7.81 -13.36
CA GLY A 48 -6.35 -8.36 -13.51
C GLY A 48 -5.30 -7.29 -13.84
N GLU A 49 -5.63 -6.02 -13.62
CA GLU A 49 -4.76 -4.87 -13.85
C GLU A 49 -3.84 -4.56 -12.66
N SER A 50 -3.94 -5.34 -11.57
CA SER A 50 -3.09 -5.21 -10.39
C SER A 50 -1.61 -5.22 -10.79
N LYS A 51 -0.83 -4.25 -10.28
CA LYS A 51 0.57 -4.09 -10.65
C LYS A 51 1.37 -3.34 -9.60
N ALA A 52 2.66 -3.66 -9.53
CA ALA A 52 3.59 -2.91 -8.70
C ALA A 52 3.90 -1.54 -9.32
N LEU A 53 3.74 -0.48 -8.53
CA LEU A 53 4.12 0.89 -8.85
C LEU A 53 5.41 1.25 -8.12
N THR A 54 6.23 2.12 -8.71
CA THR A 54 7.32 2.75 -7.96
C THR A 54 6.77 3.68 -6.88
N SER A 55 7.52 3.91 -5.81
CA SER A 55 7.17 4.90 -4.79
C SER A 55 6.88 6.28 -5.38
N LYS A 56 7.66 6.70 -6.38
CA LYS A 56 7.43 7.94 -7.13
C LYS A 56 6.09 7.94 -7.87
N ALA A 57 5.76 6.87 -8.58
CA ALA A 57 4.49 6.77 -9.32
C ALA A 57 3.29 6.74 -8.37
N TYR A 58 3.39 5.96 -7.28
CA TYR A 58 2.39 5.94 -6.22
C TYR A 58 2.21 7.33 -5.60
N SER A 59 3.30 7.99 -5.20
CA SER A 59 3.28 9.34 -4.62
C SER A 59 2.60 10.36 -5.54
N ALA A 60 2.88 10.31 -6.85
CA ALA A 60 2.27 11.19 -7.83
C ALA A 60 0.77 10.89 -8.00
N GLN A 61 0.38 9.62 -8.08
CA GLN A 61 -1.02 9.21 -8.23
C GLN A 61 -1.87 9.59 -7.00
N HIS A 62 -1.30 9.48 -5.81
CA HIS A 62 -1.99 9.72 -4.53
C HIS A 62 -1.77 11.13 -3.96
N GLN A 63 -1.12 12.03 -4.71
CA GLN A 63 -0.87 13.41 -4.31
C GLN A 63 -0.15 13.52 -2.95
N CYS A 64 0.76 12.59 -2.64
CA CYS A 64 1.40 12.54 -1.32
C CYS A 64 2.17 13.83 -1.00
N THR A 65 2.79 14.47 -1.99
CA THR A 65 3.46 15.78 -1.77
C THR A 65 2.49 16.85 -1.28
N PHE A 66 1.26 16.88 -1.82
CA PHE A 66 0.24 17.82 -1.36
C PHE A 66 -0.19 17.49 0.08
N TRP A 67 -0.56 16.24 0.34
CA TRP A 67 -1.04 15.83 1.67
C TRP A 67 0.03 16.00 2.75
N ASN A 68 1.30 15.69 2.45
CA ASN A 68 2.42 15.88 3.35
C ASN A 68 2.81 17.36 3.53
N SER A 69 2.27 18.28 2.72
CA SER A 69 2.52 19.73 2.87
C SER A 69 1.49 20.44 3.73
N ILE A 70 0.39 19.76 4.09
CA ILE A 70 -0.63 20.34 4.95
C ILE A 70 -0.13 20.26 6.39
N ASP A 71 -0.04 21.41 7.04
CA ASP A 71 0.24 21.52 8.47
C ASP A 71 -1.05 21.35 9.29
N TYR A 72 -0.89 20.98 10.56
CA TYR A 72 -1.98 20.76 11.49
C TYR A 72 -2.02 21.85 12.56
N ASP A 73 -1.96 23.12 12.18
CA ASP A 73 -1.98 24.29 13.09
C ASP A 73 -3.15 24.30 14.09
N TRP A 74 -4.24 23.60 13.78
CA TRP A 74 -5.42 23.46 14.63
C TRP A 74 -5.28 22.35 15.69
N LEU A 75 -4.30 21.45 15.56
CA LEU A 75 -4.04 20.40 16.54
C LEU A 75 -3.26 20.97 17.72
N PRO A 76 -3.73 20.77 18.96
CA PRO A 76 -2.98 21.14 20.15
C PRO A 76 -1.79 20.21 20.44
N VAL A 77 -1.59 19.16 19.62
CA VAL A 77 -0.55 18.15 19.77
C VAL A 77 0.10 17.92 18.41
N ASP A 78 1.43 18.03 18.36
CA ASP A 78 2.23 17.69 17.19
C ASP A 78 2.12 16.17 16.92
N PRO A 79 1.57 15.76 15.75
CA PRO A 79 1.39 14.34 15.41
C PRO A 79 2.71 13.57 15.29
N ASP A 80 3.77 14.21 14.78
CA ASP A 80 5.07 13.58 14.61
C ASP A 80 5.74 13.37 15.96
N GLN A 81 5.62 14.35 16.85
CA GLN A 81 6.08 14.22 18.23
C GLN A 81 5.32 13.12 18.98
N LEU A 82 4.00 13.01 18.78
CA LEU A 82 3.18 11.95 19.37
C LEU A 82 3.57 10.56 18.82
N ALA A 83 3.80 10.45 17.52
CA ALA A 83 4.24 9.21 16.88
C ALA A 83 5.59 8.74 17.45
N ALA A 84 6.55 9.67 17.62
CA ALA A 84 7.84 9.37 18.24
C ALA A 84 7.70 8.88 19.69
N GLN A 85 6.83 9.51 20.49
CA GLN A 85 6.56 9.07 21.88
C GLN A 85 5.92 7.67 21.94
N ALA A 86 5.09 7.32 20.95
CA ALA A 86 4.49 6.00 20.82
C ALA A 86 5.46 4.92 20.27
N GLY A 87 6.72 5.29 19.97
CA GLY A 87 7.71 4.38 19.42
C GLY A 87 7.48 4.03 17.94
N VAL A 88 6.68 4.83 17.22
CA VAL A 88 6.53 4.69 15.77
C VAL A 88 7.73 5.37 15.11
N SER A 89 8.59 4.56 14.49
CA SER A 89 9.69 5.10 13.68
C SER A 89 9.11 5.80 12.46
N GLN A 90 9.40 7.09 12.32
CA GLN A 90 9.23 7.79 11.04
C GLN A 90 10.17 7.15 10.01
N SER A 91 9.67 6.95 8.79
CA SER A 91 10.34 6.27 7.68
C SER A 91 10.92 7.25 6.67
#